data_AF-A0A817SV77-F1
#
_entry.id   AF-A0A817SV77-F1
#
_cell.length_a   1.000
_cell.length_b   1.000
_cell.length_c   1.000
_cell.angle_alpha   90.00
_cell.angle_beta   90.00
_cell.angle_gamma   90.00
#
_symmetry.space_group_name_H-M   'P 1'
#
loop_
_entity.id
_entity.type
_entity.pdbx_description
1 polymer ?
#
loop_
_entity_poly.entity_id
_entity_poly.type
_entity_poly.pdbx_seq_one_letter_code
_entity_poly.pdbx_strand_id
1 'polypeptide(L)'
;GRQIISKRIYQCDELIFQEQPLVLAQFEWNKLYKYSACEYCLYPLESCEQNVRRLCQDSSIIIPHSECDPNRNIDQQIVRCPKCNVK
;
A
#
# COMPACT_ATOMS: atom_id res chain seq x y z
N GLY A 1 -27.80 -4.04 15.37
CA GLY A 1 -26.39 -3.66 15.22
C GLY A 1 -25.58 -4.27 16.35
N ARG A 2 -24.30 -4.60 16.13
CA ARG A 2 -23.40 -5.11 17.19
C ARG A 2 -22.60 -3.94 17.76
N GLN A 3 -22.47 -3.88 19.08
CA GLN A 3 -21.70 -2.85 19.79
C GLN A 3 -20.52 -3.51 20.51
N ILE A 4 -19.40 -2.80 20.63
CA ILE A 4 -18.24 -3.23 21.42
C ILE A 4 -18.21 -2.38 22.69
N ILE A 5 -18.21 -3.03 23.86
CA ILE A 5 -18.21 -2.37 25.17
C ILE A 5 -16.93 -2.77 25.91
N SER A 6 -16.24 -1.80 26.51
CA SER A 6 -15.06 -2.06 27.33
C SER A 6 -15.44 -2.82 28.61
N LYS A 7 -14.63 -3.80 28.99
CA LYS A 7 -14.71 -4.47 30.30
C LYS A 7 -13.83 -3.81 31.36
N ARG A 8 -12.95 -2.88 30.97
CA ARG A 8 -12.05 -2.16 31.88
C ARG A 8 -12.51 -0.72 32.12
N ILE A 9 -12.20 -0.22 33.31
CA ILE A 9 -12.35 1.19 33.70
C ILE A 9 -11.09 1.92 33.26
N TYR A 10 -11.26 3.09 32.65
CA TYR A 10 -10.17 3.96 32.19
C TYR A 10 -10.05 5.19 33.08
N GLN A 11 -8.84 5.67 33.27
CA GLN A 11 -8.59 6.94 33.94
C GLN A 11 -8.66 8.12 32.95
N CYS A 12 -8.87 9.33 33.48
CA CYS A 12 -8.72 10.54 32.67
C CYS A 12 -7.29 10.60 32.10
N ASP A 13 -7.18 11.00 30.83
CA ASP A 13 -5.93 11.09 30.07
C ASP A 13 -5.22 9.75 29.79
N GLU A 14 -5.87 8.60 30.07
CA GLU A 14 -5.33 7.30 29.69
C GLU A 14 -5.41 7.10 28.17
N LEU A 15 -4.28 6.73 27.56
CA LEU A 15 -4.23 6.37 26.15
C LEU A 15 -4.97 5.05 25.92
N ILE A 16 -6.17 5.13 25.36
CA ILE A 16 -7.03 3.96 25.09
C ILE A 16 -6.60 3.26 23.79
N PHE A 17 -6.36 4.05 22.74
CA PHE A 17 -5.94 3.59 21.43
C PHE A 17 -4.90 4.54 20.85
N GLN A 18 -3.95 3.96 20.12
CA GLN A 18 -3.04 4.70 19.26
C GLN A 18 -3.25 4.20 17.85
N GLU A 19 -3.77 5.06 16.99
CA GLU A 19 -3.98 4.76 15.58
C GLU A 19 -2.95 5.47 14.74
N GLN A 20 -2.50 4.81 13.68
CA GLN A 20 -1.71 5.45 12.65
C GLN A 20 -2.67 6.03 11.61
N PRO A 21 -2.63 7.35 11.33
CA PRO A 21 -3.55 7.95 10.38
C PRO A 21 -3.33 7.36 8.98
N LEU A 22 -4.39 6.79 8.41
CA LEU A 22 -4.41 6.30 7.03
C LEU A 22 -5.04 7.36 6.14
N VAL A 23 -4.31 7.81 5.11
CA VAL A 23 -4.85 8.75 4.10
C VAL A 23 -5.66 7.96 3.08
N LEU A 24 -6.96 7.80 3.37
CA LEU A 24 -7.86 6.96 2.56
C LEU A 24 -8.06 7.46 1.13
N ALA A 25 -7.96 8.77 0.89
CA ALA A 25 -8.17 9.35 -0.44
C ALA A 25 -7.19 8.78 -1.48
N GLN A 26 -5.95 8.48 -1.07
CA GLN A 26 -4.94 7.92 -1.97
C GLN A 26 -5.34 6.54 -2.52
N PHE A 27 -6.12 5.76 -1.78
CA PHE A 27 -6.54 4.43 -2.23
C PHE A 27 -7.52 4.49 -3.39
N GLU A 28 -8.46 5.43 -3.38
CA GLU A 28 -9.38 5.65 -4.50
C GLU A 28 -8.63 6.07 -5.76
N TRP A 29 -7.64 6.96 -5.64
CA TRP A 29 -6.78 7.35 -6.75
C TRP A 29 -5.94 6.18 -7.27
N ASN A 30 -5.35 5.38 -6.37
CA ASN A 30 -4.59 4.20 -6.75
C ASN A 30 -5.46 3.22 -7.54
N LYS A 31 -6.68 2.97 -7.05
CA LYS A 31 -7.65 2.09 -7.71
C LYS A 31 -8.06 2.63 -9.08
N LEU A 32 -8.37 3.92 -9.18
CA LEU A 32 -8.75 4.58 -10.44
C LEU A 32 -7.65 4.47 -11.49
N TYR A 33 -6.39 4.67 -11.09
CA TYR A 33 -5.23 4.59 -11.98
C TYR A 33 -4.58 3.21 -12.06
N LYS A 34 -5.21 2.18 -11.50
CA LYS A 34 -4.72 0.80 -11.46
C LYS A 34 -3.30 0.69 -10.88
N TYR A 35 -2.94 1.59 -9.97
CA TYR A 35 -1.65 1.59 -9.30
C TYR A 35 -1.65 0.51 -8.22
N SER A 36 -0.82 -0.51 -8.40
CA SER A 36 -0.63 -1.57 -7.41
C SER A 36 0.25 -1.04 -6.28
N ALA A 37 -0.34 -0.86 -5.09
CA ALA A 37 0.38 -0.40 -3.90
C ALA A 37 -0.26 -0.97 -2.62
N CYS A 38 0.54 -1.08 -1.55
CA CYS A 38 0.07 -1.53 -0.26
C CYS A 38 -0.92 -0.53 0.35
N GLU A 39 -2.11 -0.99 0.75
CA GLU A 39 -3.15 -0.16 1.38
C GLU A 39 -2.75 0.32 2.79
N TYR A 40 -1.70 -0.23 3.39
CA TYR A 40 -1.25 0.20 4.72
C TYR A 40 -0.10 1.22 4.64
N CYS A 41 0.93 0.92 3.85
CA CYS A 41 2.16 1.74 3.82
C CYS A 41 2.43 2.44 2.48
N LEU A 42 1.52 2.32 1.51
CA LEU A 42 1.64 2.87 0.15
C LEU A 42 2.87 2.42 -0.63
N TYR A 43 3.55 1.35 -0.17
CA TYR A 43 4.67 0.78 -0.88
C TYR A 43 4.24 0.28 -2.26
N PRO A 44 4.95 0.62 -3.35
CA PRO A 44 4.62 0.15 -4.69
C PRO A 44 4.70 -1.37 -4.76
N LEU A 45 3.65 -2.00 -5.30
CA LEU A 45 3.53 -3.44 -5.53
C LEU A 45 3.57 -3.76 -7.03
N GLU A 46 4.32 -2.95 -7.76
CA GLU A 46 4.66 -3.09 -9.18
C GLU A 46 6.12 -2.68 -9.39
N SER A 47 6.73 -3.17 -10.46
CA SER A 47 8.07 -2.76 -10.88
C SER A 47 8.08 -1.32 -11.41
N CYS A 48 9.24 -0.68 -11.45
CA CYS A 48 9.40 0.64 -12.07
C CYS A 48 8.95 0.62 -13.54
N GLU A 49 9.23 -0.48 -14.26
CA GLU A 49 8.84 -0.64 -15.65
C GLU A 49 7.31 -0.73 -15.81
N GLN A 50 6.65 -1.51 -14.95
CA GLN A 50 5.19 -1.59 -14.91
C GLN A 50 4.55 -0.22 -14.61
N ASN A 51 5.11 0.51 -13.64
CA ASN A 51 4.66 1.85 -13.26
C ASN A 51 4.74 2.84 -14.44
N VAL A 52 5.88 2.92 -15.11
CA VAL A 52 6.08 3.83 -16.25
C VAL A 52 5.16 3.46 -17.41
N ARG A 53 5.07 2.18 -17.78
CA ARG A 53 4.17 1.72 -18.85
C ARG A 53 2.71 2.06 -18.55
N ARG A 54 2.29 1.92 -17.29
CA ARG A 54 0.94 2.26 -16.84
C ARG A 54 0.67 3.76 -16.94
N LEU A 55 1.61 4.60 -16.48
CA LEU A 55 1.46 6.06 -16.51
C LEU A 55 1.50 6.63 -17.93
N CYS A 56 2.35 6.08 -18.80
CA CYS A 56 2.48 6.50 -20.19
C CYS A 56 1.50 5.82 -21.15
N GLN A 57 0.78 4.78 -20.70
CA GLN A 57 -0.07 3.93 -21.53
C GLN A 57 0.66 3.31 -22.73
N ASP A 58 1.94 2.98 -22.55
CA ASP A 58 2.80 2.45 -23.60
C ASP A 58 3.56 1.23 -23.08
N SER A 59 3.24 0.05 -23.60
CA SER A 59 3.89 -1.21 -23.23
C SER A 59 5.26 -1.43 -23.87
N SER A 60 5.65 -0.59 -24.83
CA SER A 60 6.95 -0.68 -25.51
C SER A 60 8.10 -0.06 -24.71
N ILE A 61 7.78 0.76 -23.69
CA ILE A 61 8.80 1.43 -22.88
C ILE A 61 9.65 0.39 -22.14
N ILE A 62 10.96 0.57 -22.24
CA ILE A 62 11.97 -0.18 -21.48
C ILE A 62 12.73 0.85 -20.64
N ILE A 63 12.80 0.63 -19.33
CA ILE A 63 13.49 1.54 -18.44
C ILE A 63 15.00 1.34 -18.53
N PRO A 64 15.81 2.41 -18.52
CA PRO A 64 17.24 2.28 -18.31
C PRO A 64 17.49 1.76 -16.88
N HIS A 65 18.55 0.98 -16.69
CA HIS A 65 18.99 0.49 -15.39
C HIS A 65 17.94 -0.32 -14.60
N SER A 66 17.28 -1.29 -15.24
CA SER A 66 16.30 -2.15 -14.57
C SER A 66 16.88 -2.97 -13.41
N GLU A 67 18.20 -3.16 -13.35
CA GLU A 67 18.93 -3.75 -12.23
C GLU A 67 18.85 -2.95 -10.92
N CYS A 68 18.55 -1.66 -10.99
CA CYS A 68 18.41 -0.81 -9.80
C CYS A 68 16.99 -0.83 -9.22
N ASP A 69 16.03 -1.47 -9.88
CA ASP A 69 14.64 -1.53 -9.41
C ASP A 69 14.51 -2.49 -8.20
N PRO A 70 14.15 -1.98 -7.00
CA PRO A 70 13.97 -2.82 -5.82
C PRO A 70 12.80 -3.81 -5.96
N ASN A 71 11.87 -3.53 -6.88
CA ASN A 71 10.69 -4.32 -7.17
C ASN A 71 10.81 -5.08 -8.50
N ARG A 72 12.02 -5.22 -9.07
CA ARG A 72 12.23 -5.91 -10.35
C ARG A 72 11.60 -7.30 -10.40
N ASN A 73 11.71 -8.05 -9.31
CA ASN A 73 11.22 -9.42 -9.18
C ASN A 73 9.94 -9.49 -8.35
N ILE A 74 9.14 -8.42 -8.36
CA ILE A 74 7.89 -8.41 -7.61
C ILE A 74 6.86 -9.28 -8.35
N ASP A 75 6.59 -10.46 -7.78
CA ASP A 75 5.58 -11.36 -8.34
C ASP A 75 4.19 -10.76 -8.17
N GLN A 76 3.32 -10.86 -9.18
CA GLN A 76 1.95 -10.33 -9.07
C GLN A 76 1.07 -11.07 -8.05
N GLN A 77 1.55 -12.19 -7.50
CA GLN A 77 0.89 -12.97 -6.44
C GLN A 77 1.36 -12.56 -5.04
N ILE A 78 1.42 -11.25 -4.76
CA ILE A 78 1.80 -10.75 -3.44
C ILE A 78 0.67 -11.02 -2.46
N VAL A 79 0.90 -11.92 -1.49
CA VAL A 79 -0.02 -12.16 -0.37
C VAL A 79 0.33 -11.29 0.84
N ARG A 80 1.53 -10.67 0.87
CA ARG A 80 2.00 -9.77 1.93
C ARG A 80 2.93 -8.70 1.38
N CYS A 81 2.74 -7.45 1.78
CA CYS A 81 3.63 -6.36 1.41
C CYS A 81 5.07 -6.64 1.88
N PRO A 82 6.09 -6.56 1.00
CA PRO A 82 7.48 -6.83 1.37
C PRO A 82 8.04 -5.80 2.37
N LYS A 83 7.43 -4.60 2.46
CA LYS A 83 7.88 -3.54 3.38
C LYS A 83 7.24 -3.62 4.77
N CYS A 84 5.93 -3.78 4.86
CA CYS A 84 5.23 -3.76 6.16
C CYS A 84 4.64 -5.11 6.59
N ASN A 85 4.75 -6.15 5.76
CA ASN A 85 4.25 -7.52 6.01
C ASN A 85 2.74 -7.63 6.28
N VAL A 86 1.98 -6.55 6.02
CA VAL A 86 0.51 -6.56 6.01
C VAL A 86 0.05 -7.32 4.77
N LYS A 87 -1.00 -8.14 4.93
CA LYS A 87 -1.63 -8.87 3.83
C LYS A 87 -2.31 -7.93 2.85
#